data_AF-A0A2K4L192-F1
#
_entry.id   AF-A0A2K4L192-F1
#
_cell.length_a   1.000
_cell.length_b   1.000
_cell.length_c   1.000
_cell.angle_alpha   90.00
_cell.angle_beta   90.00
_cell.angle_gamma   90.00
#
_symmetry.space_group_name_H-M   'P 1'
#
loop_
_entity.id
_entity.type
_entity.pdbx_description
1 polymer ?
#
loop_
_entity_poly.entity_id
_entity_poly.type
_entity_poly.pdbx_seq_one_letter_code
_entity_poly.pdbx_strand_id
1 'polypeptide(L)'
;MHLCEVHTTDAVIAAAIAYRKSKEERPRPGDHRVEAVLTAIEGGWFELPAGRDLCYTHSQYSRTANLVQNLPAVTNVQERSRSWSAMKRQQLGDGFSFVFGLPNTLPDIVQRTRGLPYGGPRRPLEFIAGRFRAVDLLQWLQDAVAIATQLNGLMDALEPEFMFDAQADIEKQVNHLAAHGQIHYLDKYLYALRRKFLWREEERWLREVKAGSISIREFDARVAARDGQREDDNRRHWLTVYEKIRQLASFLQYTGTYHHGTLTRRLRERFGRSVRLLREHSSGGLTLELDGGPSLGSGQQLEDGIVLVNFVCALADFVKGTPPDVHSYFAAVEKASTQLNPAFTPPTAMKRRIETIELQEAGLI
;
A
#
# COMPACT_ATOMS: atom_id res chain seq x y z
N MET A 1 -0.86 6.47 38.27
CA MET A 1 -1.98 7.44 38.37
C MET A 1 -2.88 6.96 39.50
N HIS A 2 -3.02 7.72 40.59
CA HIS A 2 -3.87 7.35 41.73
C HIS A 2 -5.28 7.98 41.68
N LEU A 3 -5.52 8.90 40.74
CA LEU A 3 -6.81 9.54 40.52
C LEU A 3 -7.58 8.80 39.40
N CYS A 4 -8.73 8.20 39.70
CA CYS A 4 -9.56 7.52 38.72
C CYS A 4 -11.05 7.70 39.04
N GLU A 5 -11.92 7.49 38.05
CA GLU A 5 -13.38 7.59 38.19
C GLU A 5 -13.93 6.83 39.40
N VAL A 6 -13.40 5.64 39.68
CA VAL A 6 -13.86 4.76 40.78
C VAL A 6 -13.57 5.38 42.17
N HIS A 7 -12.62 6.31 42.27
CA HIS A 7 -12.16 6.88 43.53
C HIS A 7 -12.47 8.36 43.70
N THR A 8 -12.84 9.05 42.61
CA THR A 8 -13.14 10.49 42.60
C THR A 8 -14.65 10.72 42.49
N THR A 9 -15.37 10.42 43.57
CA THR A 9 -16.82 10.63 43.65
C THR A 9 -17.17 12.09 43.88
N ASP A 10 -18.44 12.45 43.66
CA ASP A 10 -18.98 13.79 43.97
C ASP A 10 -18.70 14.21 45.43
N ALA A 11 -18.70 13.26 46.37
CA ALA A 11 -18.36 13.50 47.77
C ALA A 11 -16.88 13.88 47.96
N VAL A 12 -15.95 13.24 47.23
CA VAL A 12 -14.51 13.55 47.26
C VAL A 12 -14.26 14.92 46.62
N ILE A 13 -14.96 15.24 45.53
CA ILE A 13 -14.89 16.56 44.88
C ILE A 13 -15.44 17.65 45.81
N ALA A 14 -16.59 17.41 46.46
CA ALA A 14 -17.17 18.33 47.43
C ALA A 14 -16.23 18.55 48.63
N ALA A 15 -15.61 17.49 49.14
CA ALA A 15 -14.61 17.56 50.20
C ALA A 15 -13.38 18.38 49.78
N ALA A 16 -12.86 18.17 48.57
CA ALA A 16 -11.74 18.96 48.02
C ALA A 16 -12.11 20.45 47.85
N ILE A 17 -13.34 20.77 47.43
CA ILE A 17 -13.85 22.14 47.35
C ILE A 17 -13.94 22.78 48.74
N ALA A 18 -14.52 22.07 49.71
CA ALA A 18 -14.65 22.55 51.09
C ALA A 18 -13.28 22.82 51.71
N TYR A 19 -12.35 21.89 51.49
CA TYR A 19 -10.96 22.00 51.93
C TYR A 19 -10.29 23.27 51.38
N ARG A 20 -10.37 23.50 50.06
CA ARG A 20 -9.75 24.67 49.42
C ARG A 20 -10.35 26.01 49.87
N LYS A 21 -11.64 26.02 50.29
CA LYS A 21 -12.31 27.21 50.85
C LYS A 21 -11.92 27.48 52.31
N SER A 22 -11.60 26.43 53.08
CA SER A 22 -11.28 26.54 54.52
C SER A 22 -9.92 27.19 54.82
N LYS A 23 -9.02 27.30 53.83
CA LYS A 23 -7.62 27.75 53.99
C LYS A 23 -6.81 26.97 55.04
N GLU A 24 -7.24 25.78 55.44
CA GLU A 24 -6.44 24.89 56.32
C GLU A 24 -5.18 24.37 55.60
N GLU A 25 -4.08 24.19 56.34
CA GLU A 25 -2.72 24.03 55.78
C GLU A 25 -2.35 22.61 55.34
N ARG A 26 -3.13 21.57 55.66
CA ARG A 26 -3.09 20.22 55.04
C ARG A 26 -4.37 19.44 55.37
N PRO A 27 -4.84 18.55 54.47
CA PRO A 27 -5.96 17.66 54.79
C PRO A 27 -5.63 16.84 56.04
N ARG A 28 -6.64 16.52 56.85
CA ARG A 28 -6.44 15.64 58.02
C ARG A 28 -5.79 14.34 57.53
N PRO A 29 -4.73 13.85 58.20
CA PRO A 29 -4.08 12.59 57.80
C PRO A 29 -5.11 11.47 57.71
N GLY A 30 -5.32 10.91 56.52
CA GLY A 30 -6.25 9.80 56.29
C GLY A 30 -7.17 9.92 55.06
N ASP A 31 -7.26 11.08 54.40
CA ASP A 31 -8.12 11.26 53.22
C ASP A 31 -7.30 11.28 51.91
N HIS A 32 -6.62 10.16 51.64
CA HIS A 32 -5.71 9.99 50.49
C HIS A 32 -6.33 10.30 49.11
N ARG A 33 -7.66 10.25 49.00
CA ARG A 33 -8.39 10.57 47.77
C ARG A 33 -8.46 12.08 47.53
N VAL A 34 -8.69 12.87 48.59
CA VAL A 34 -8.67 14.34 48.52
C VAL A 34 -7.25 14.83 48.27
N GLU A 35 -6.25 14.24 48.92
CA GLU A 35 -4.83 14.52 48.63
C GLU A 35 -4.49 14.31 47.15
N ALA A 36 -4.92 13.19 46.56
CA ALA A 36 -4.69 12.91 45.15
C ALA A 36 -5.33 13.95 44.21
N VAL A 37 -6.54 14.45 44.55
CA VAL A 37 -7.20 15.56 43.82
C VAL A 37 -6.39 16.84 43.94
N LEU A 38 -5.91 17.19 45.14
CA LEU A 38 -5.12 18.40 45.36
C LEU A 38 -3.79 18.36 44.61
N THR A 39 -3.07 17.24 44.65
CA THR A 39 -1.85 17.03 43.86
C THR A 39 -2.11 17.16 42.36
N ALA A 40 -3.27 16.68 41.88
CA ALA A 40 -3.66 16.82 40.49
C ALA A 40 -3.89 18.27 40.05
N ILE A 41 -4.47 19.07 40.96
CA ILE A 41 -4.69 20.51 40.76
C ILE A 41 -3.37 21.26 40.78
N GLU A 42 -2.49 20.96 41.74
CA GLU A 42 -1.14 21.53 41.82
C GLU A 42 -0.31 21.20 40.57
N GLY A 43 -0.44 19.97 40.07
CA GLY A 43 0.16 19.54 38.81
C GLY A 43 -0.47 20.16 37.55
N GLY A 44 -1.56 20.93 37.69
CA GLY A 44 -2.20 21.65 36.58
C GLY A 44 -2.92 20.78 35.56
N TRP A 45 -3.18 19.51 35.87
CA TRP A 45 -3.87 18.55 34.98
C TRP A 45 -5.27 18.17 35.47
N PHE A 46 -5.74 18.79 36.54
CA PHE A 46 -7.12 18.70 37.02
C PHE A 46 -7.61 20.06 37.55
N GLU A 47 -8.91 20.31 37.48
CA GLU A 47 -9.55 21.50 38.04
C GLU A 47 -10.83 21.10 38.77
N LEU A 48 -11.21 21.77 39.85
CA LEU A 48 -12.50 21.50 40.52
C LEU A 48 -13.65 22.17 39.75
N PRO A 49 -14.80 21.50 39.57
CA PRO A 49 -15.95 22.10 38.92
C PRO A 49 -16.48 23.30 39.73
N ALA A 50 -16.71 24.42 39.04
CA ALA A 50 -17.18 25.68 39.66
C ALA A 50 -18.65 26.01 39.38
N GLY A 51 -19.31 25.24 38.51
CA GLY A 51 -20.71 25.40 38.15
C GLY A 51 -21.68 24.78 39.16
N ARG A 52 -22.98 24.88 38.83
CA ARG A 52 -24.05 24.24 39.62
C ARG A 52 -23.90 22.72 39.58
N ASP A 53 -24.33 22.07 40.64
CA ASP A 53 -24.37 20.60 40.76
C ASP A 53 -23.02 19.92 40.44
N LEU A 54 -21.91 20.53 40.87
CA LEU A 54 -20.54 20.05 40.64
C LEU A 54 -20.21 19.85 39.15
N CYS A 55 -20.83 20.64 38.27
CA CYS A 55 -20.52 20.66 36.85
C CYS A 55 -19.48 21.74 36.52
N TYR A 56 -18.69 21.51 35.47
CA TYR A 56 -17.79 22.52 34.93
C TYR A 56 -18.54 23.63 34.21
N THR A 57 -17.97 24.83 34.22
CA THR A 57 -18.46 25.96 33.42
C THR A 57 -17.93 25.89 31.98
N HIS A 58 -18.50 26.68 31.08
CA HIS A 58 -18.00 26.80 29.71
C HIS A 58 -16.53 27.25 29.65
N SER A 59 -16.11 28.15 30.54
CA SER A 59 -14.73 28.63 30.63
C SER A 59 -13.76 27.56 31.15
N GLN A 60 -14.22 26.66 32.02
CA GLN A 60 -13.43 25.51 32.46
C GLN A 60 -13.32 24.47 31.34
N TYR A 61 -14.43 24.20 30.63
CA TYR A 61 -14.45 23.31 29.48
C TYR A 61 -13.46 23.73 28.39
N SER A 62 -13.40 25.02 28.03
CA SER A 62 -12.48 25.49 26.99
C SER A 62 -10.99 25.32 27.33
N ARG A 63 -10.63 25.12 28.61
CA ARG A 63 -9.25 24.92 29.08
C ARG A 63 -8.89 23.45 29.32
N THR A 64 -9.83 22.53 29.16
CA THR A 64 -9.61 21.08 29.41
C THR A 64 -8.47 20.49 28.59
N ALA A 65 -8.29 20.92 27.34
CA ALA A 65 -7.14 20.52 26.54
C ALA A 65 -5.80 20.89 27.20
N ASN A 66 -5.71 22.05 27.86
CA ASN A 66 -4.51 22.44 28.60
C ASN A 66 -4.30 21.55 29.82
N LEU A 67 -5.36 21.11 30.49
CA LEU A 67 -5.27 20.16 31.59
C LEU A 67 -4.71 18.81 31.11
N VAL A 68 -5.20 18.29 29.99
CA VAL A 68 -4.68 17.05 29.38
C VAL A 68 -3.23 17.21 28.93
N GLN A 69 -2.87 18.38 28.36
CA GLN A 69 -1.49 18.67 27.95
C GLN A 69 -0.51 18.69 29.13
N ASN A 70 -0.96 19.10 30.32
CA ASN A 70 -0.14 19.12 31.54
C ASN A 70 -0.06 17.77 32.25
N LEU A 71 -0.78 16.75 31.78
CA LEU A 71 -0.76 15.43 32.38
C LEU A 71 0.63 14.81 32.23
N PRO A 72 1.29 14.33 33.31
CA PRO A 72 2.67 13.84 33.24
C PRO A 72 2.89 12.72 32.21
N ALA A 73 1.91 11.84 32.01
CA ALA A 73 2.01 10.80 30.99
C ALA A 73 2.04 11.38 29.56
N VAL A 74 1.32 12.48 29.31
CA VAL A 74 1.25 13.17 28.02
C VAL A 74 2.54 13.95 27.77
N THR A 75 3.02 14.72 28.74
CA THR A 75 4.29 15.47 28.62
C THR A 75 5.45 14.51 28.39
N ASN A 76 5.55 13.44 29.20
CA ASN A 76 6.63 12.47 29.09
C ASN A 76 6.63 11.74 27.75
N VAL A 77 5.46 11.30 27.25
CA VAL A 77 5.40 10.62 25.93
C VAL A 77 5.69 11.59 24.79
N GLN A 78 5.30 12.86 24.89
CA GLN A 78 5.62 13.88 23.90
C GLN A 78 7.12 14.14 23.83
N GLU A 79 7.80 14.31 24.95
CA GLU A 79 9.26 14.49 25.01
C GLU A 79 9.99 13.26 24.49
N ARG A 80 9.61 12.07 24.95
CA ARG A 80 10.18 10.81 24.47
C ARG A 80 9.99 10.62 22.97
N SER A 81 8.78 10.90 22.46
CA SER A 81 8.49 10.73 21.03
C SER A 81 9.35 11.62 20.13
N ARG A 82 9.70 12.85 20.58
CA ARG A 82 10.61 13.73 19.84
C ARG A 82 12.03 13.14 19.76
N SER A 83 12.57 12.70 20.89
CA SER A 83 13.90 12.09 20.96
C SER A 83 13.97 10.79 20.16
N TRP A 84 12.99 9.92 20.33
CA TRP A 84 12.86 8.67 19.58
C TRP A 84 12.75 8.93 18.07
N SER A 85 11.94 9.90 17.66
CA SER A 85 11.77 10.25 16.24
C SER A 85 13.03 10.87 15.63
N ALA A 86 13.78 11.67 16.39
CA ALA A 86 15.07 12.20 15.94
C ALA A 86 16.08 11.06 15.70
N MET A 87 16.19 10.13 16.66
CA MET A 87 17.03 8.93 16.52
C MET A 87 16.62 8.08 15.31
N LYS A 88 15.32 7.82 15.11
CA LYS A 88 14.85 7.04 13.95
C LYS A 88 15.03 7.76 12.62
N ARG A 89 14.92 9.10 12.57
CA ARG A 89 15.29 9.86 11.37
C ARG A 89 16.77 9.72 11.04
N GLN A 90 17.63 9.74 12.06
CA GLN A 90 19.06 9.52 11.87
C GLN A 90 19.38 8.10 11.38
N GLN A 91 18.69 7.09 11.94
CA GLN A 91 18.88 5.69 11.54
C GLN A 91 18.37 5.40 10.12
N LEU A 92 17.19 5.90 9.76
CA LEU A 92 16.50 5.56 8.50
C LEU A 92 16.81 6.53 7.34
N GLY A 93 17.35 7.72 7.64
CA GLY A 93 17.59 8.77 6.66
C GLY A 93 16.34 9.11 5.85
N ASP A 94 16.50 9.21 4.53
CA ASP A 94 15.43 9.50 3.58
C ASP A 94 14.30 8.46 3.58
N GLY A 95 14.55 7.26 4.09
CA GLY A 95 13.56 6.20 4.23
C GLY A 95 12.50 6.47 5.31
N PHE A 96 12.73 7.41 6.23
CA PHE A 96 11.87 7.64 7.39
C PHE A 96 10.40 7.92 7.00
N SER A 97 10.17 8.76 5.99
CA SER A 97 8.82 9.15 5.53
C SER A 97 8.06 8.00 4.85
N PHE A 98 8.76 7.01 4.32
CA PHE A 98 8.15 5.78 3.80
C PHE A 98 7.77 4.80 4.90
N VAL A 99 8.41 4.88 6.06
CA VAL A 99 8.14 4.02 7.21
C VAL A 99 7.05 4.61 8.10
N PHE A 100 6.99 5.94 8.24
CA PHE A 100 6.07 6.65 9.13
C PHE A 100 5.31 7.78 8.41
N GLY A 101 4.00 7.90 8.68
CA GLY A 101 3.21 9.10 8.37
C GLY A 101 2.34 9.07 7.11
N LEU A 102 2.37 7.99 6.32
CA LEU A 102 1.42 7.73 5.23
C LEU A 102 0.30 6.76 5.65
N PRO A 103 -0.87 6.75 4.98
CA PRO A 103 -2.04 5.96 5.39
C PRO A 103 -1.79 4.46 5.61
N ASN A 104 -0.88 3.86 4.83
CA ASN A 104 -0.53 2.43 4.89
C ASN A 104 0.78 2.12 5.63
N THR A 105 1.33 3.11 6.33
CA THR A 105 2.61 2.99 7.03
C THR A 105 2.41 2.99 8.55
N LEU A 106 3.49 2.83 9.31
CA LEU A 106 3.42 2.96 10.75
C LEU A 106 2.97 4.38 11.14
N PRO A 107 2.25 4.52 12.26
CA PRO A 107 1.75 5.83 12.67
C PRO A 107 2.89 6.81 12.94
N ASP A 108 2.71 8.07 12.55
CA ASP A 108 3.58 9.15 13.03
C ASP A 108 3.33 9.36 14.53
N ILE A 109 4.24 8.81 15.35
CA ILE A 109 4.14 8.83 16.81
C ILE A 109 4.17 10.29 17.33
N VAL A 110 4.98 11.17 16.74
CA VAL A 110 5.08 12.57 17.17
C VAL A 110 3.79 13.34 16.90
N GLN A 111 3.18 13.13 15.73
CA GLN A 111 1.88 13.72 15.45
C GLN A 111 0.79 13.18 16.38
N ARG A 112 0.79 11.87 16.65
CA ARG A 112 -0.18 11.26 17.58
C ARG A 112 -0.04 11.80 19.00
N THR A 113 1.18 11.94 19.53
CA THR A 113 1.40 12.49 20.87
C THR A 113 1.01 13.97 20.98
N ARG A 114 1.24 14.75 19.91
CA ARG A 114 0.76 16.16 19.82
C ARG A 114 -0.77 16.27 19.79
N GLY A 115 -1.45 15.26 19.25
CA GLY A 115 -2.91 15.22 19.16
C GLY A 115 -3.63 14.81 20.46
N LEU A 116 -2.92 14.21 21.43
CA LEU A 116 -3.52 13.71 22.68
C LEU A 116 -4.40 14.73 23.43
N PRO A 117 -4.01 16.01 23.58
CA PRO A 117 -4.83 17.00 24.29
C PRO A 117 -6.13 17.38 23.57
N TYR A 118 -6.26 17.00 22.30
CA TYR A 118 -7.38 17.38 21.44
C TYR A 118 -8.18 16.16 20.97
N GLY A 119 -7.72 14.95 21.28
CA GLY A 119 -8.34 13.70 20.85
C GLY A 119 -8.74 12.83 22.04
N GLY A 120 -9.63 11.86 21.78
CA GLY A 120 -10.04 10.87 22.77
C GLY A 120 -11.44 10.34 22.47
N PRO A 121 -11.70 9.04 22.68
CA PRO A 121 -13.00 8.45 22.39
C PRO A 121 -14.11 9.03 23.27
N ARG A 122 -13.78 9.45 24.51
CA ARG A 122 -14.74 10.02 25.47
C ARG A 122 -14.59 11.53 25.66
N ARG A 123 -13.84 12.21 24.78
CA ARG A 123 -13.78 13.68 24.80
C ARG A 123 -15.16 14.23 24.40
N PRO A 124 -15.81 15.07 25.22
CA PRO A 124 -17.03 15.75 24.79
C PRO A 124 -16.74 16.63 23.57
N LEU A 125 -17.61 16.58 22.56
CA LEU A 125 -17.45 17.36 21.32
C LEU A 125 -17.82 18.84 21.54
N GLU A 126 -18.84 19.07 22.37
CA GLU A 126 -19.35 20.40 22.70
C GLU A 126 -19.63 20.53 24.20
N PHE A 127 -19.67 21.77 24.67
CA PHE A 127 -20.07 22.06 26.03
C PHE A 127 -21.59 22.06 26.16
N ILE A 128 -22.12 21.29 27.12
CA ILE A 128 -23.52 21.37 27.53
C ILE A 128 -23.57 21.73 29.01
N ALA A 129 -24.21 22.86 29.33
CA ALA A 129 -24.33 23.35 30.69
C ALA A 129 -25.02 22.31 31.60
N GLY A 130 -24.44 22.08 32.78
CA GLY A 130 -24.97 21.13 33.77
C GLY A 130 -24.77 19.64 33.43
N ARG A 131 -24.05 19.31 32.35
CA ARG A 131 -23.75 17.91 31.98
C ARG A 131 -22.30 17.52 32.17
N PHE A 132 -21.36 18.41 31.86
CA PHE A 132 -19.94 18.10 31.94
C PHE A 132 -19.46 18.14 33.40
N ARG A 133 -19.14 16.99 33.97
CA ARG A 133 -18.76 16.78 35.39
C ARG A 133 -17.32 16.32 35.53
N ALA A 134 -16.85 16.26 36.76
CA ALA A 134 -15.51 15.75 37.10
C ALA A 134 -15.21 14.37 36.49
N VAL A 135 -16.20 13.48 36.47
CA VAL A 135 -16.06 12.12 35.92
C VAL A 135 -15.70 12.12 34.43
N ASP A 136 -16.30 13.01 33.63
CA ASP A 136 -16.06 13.08 32.18
C ASP A 136 -14.62 13.53 31.89
N LEU A 137 -14.11 14.51 32.66
CA LEU A 137 -12.71 14.92 32.55
C LEU A 137 -11.77 13.78 32.94
N LEU A 138 -12.07 13.02 34.00
CA LEU A 138 -11.26 11.89 34.43
C LEU A 138 -11.22 10.78 33.39
N GLN A 139 -12.35 10.46 32.77
CA GLN A 139 -12.42 9.49 31.68
C GLN A 139 -11.55 9.91 30.49
N TRP A 140 -11.58 11.19 30.13
CA TRP A 140 -10.70 11.70 29.08
C TRP A 140 -9.21 11.66 29.47
N LEU A 141 -8.85 12.02 30.70
CA LEU A 141 -7.48 11.90 31.21
C LEU A 141 -6.99 10.44 31.19
N GLN A 142 -7.87 9.48 31.56
CA GLN A 142 -7.57 8.06 31.48
C GLN A 142 -7.35 7.60 30.03
N ASP A 143 -8.17 8.05 29.08
CA ASP A 143 -7.98 7.77 27.67
C ASP A 143 -6.62 8.30 27.18
N ALA A 144 -6.26 9.53 27.56
CA ALA A 144 -4.97 10.11 27.20
C ALA A 144 -3.79 9.28 27.75
N VAL A 145 -3.89 8.76 28.98
CA VAL A 145 -2.86 7.88 29.55
C VAL A 145 -2.84 6.51 28.89
N ALA A 146 -3.98 5.93 28.58
CA ALA A 146 -4.05 4.65 27.87
C ALA A 146 -3.38 4.78 26.49
N ILE A 147 -3.68 5.84 25.73
CA ILE A 147 -3.06 6.09 24.43
C ILE A 147 -1.56 6.39 24.59
N ALA A 148 -1.16 7.21 25.58
CA ALA A 148 0.26 7.47 25.85
C ALA A 148 1.03 6.18 26.18
N THR A 149 0.43 5.26 26.94
CA THR A 149 0.99 3.95 27.27
C THR A 149 1.13 3.09 26.02
N GLN A 150 0.12 3.06 25.14
CA GLN A 150 0.18 2.36 23.86
C GLN A 150 1.29 2.90 22.96
N LEU A 151 1.45 4.23 22.87
CA LEU A 151 2.49 4.87 22.07
C LEU A 151 3.89 4.58 22.63
N ASN A 152 4.05 4.53 23.96
CA ASN A 152 5.28 4.07 24.59
C ASN A 152 5.60 2.61 24.22
N GLY A 153 4.62 1.71 24.35
CA GLY A 153 4.81 0.30 23.97
C GLY A 153 5.15 0.12 22.49
N LEU A 154 4.60 0.97 21.61
CA LEU A 154 4.97 0.98 20.19
C LEU A 154 6.40 1.50 19.98
N MET A 155 6.81 2.57 20.67
CA MET A 155 8.19 3.05 20.61
C MET A 155 9.18 1.99 21.08
N ASP A 156 8.87 1.29 22.19
CA ASP A 156 9.68 0.19 22.73
C ASP A 156 9.82 -0.95 21.71
N ALA A 157 8.71 -1.37 21.10
CA ALA A 157 8.69 -2.47 20.12
C ALA A 157 9.45 -2.16 18.83
N LEU A 158 9.65 -0.87 18.51
CA LEU A 158 10.33 -0.42 17.30
C LEU A 158 11.72 0.17 17.60
N GLU A 159 12.11 0.25 18.88
CA GLU A 159 13.38 0.82 19.33
C GLU A 159 14.60 0.06 18.82
N PRO A 160 14.65 -1.28 18.85
CA PRO A 160 15.86 -2.02 18.45
C PRO A 160 16.25 -1.76 16.99
N GLU A 161 17.56 -1.68 16.73
CA GLU A 161 18.06 -1.42 15.37
C GLU A 161 17.65 -2.49 14.37
N PHE A 162 17.64 -3.76 14.81
CA PHE A 162 17.27 -4.90 13.96
C PHE A 162 15.82 -4.86 13.47
N MET A 163 14.95 -4.01 14.04
CA MET A 163 13.56 -3.82 13.58
C MET A 163 13.47 -3.08 12.24
N PHE A 164 14.56 -2.50 11.73
CA PHE A 164 14.55 -1.87 10.41
C PHE A 164 15.69 -2.36 9.53
N ASP A 165 16.39 -3.41 9.97
CA ASP A 165 17.41 -4.08 9.19
C ASP A 165 16.74 -5.07 8.22
N ALA A 166 16.97 -4.87 6.92
CA ALA A 166 16.46 -5.74 5.86
C ALA A 166 17.11 -7.13 5.86
N GLN A 167 18.27 -7.29 6.50
CA GLN A 167 18.99 -8.57 6.60
C GLN A 167 18.62 -9.35 7.87
N ALA A 168 17.91 -8.74 8.82
CA ALA A 168 17.49 -9.41 10.02
C ALA A 168 16.37 -10.44 9.74
N ASP A 169 16.36 -11.53 10.51
CA ASP A 169 15.31 -12.55 10.40
C ASP A 169 13.93 -11.94 10.70
N ILE A 170 13.04 -12.00 9.70
CA ILE A 170 11.68 -11.49 9.80
C ILE A 170 10.90 -12.18 10.92
N GLU A 171 11.16 -13.46 11.19
CA GLU A 171 10.51 -14.18 12.30
C GLU A 171 10.88 -13.58 13.65
N LYS A 172 12.14 -13.20 13.83
CA LYS A 172 12.60 -12.51 15.04
C LYS A 172 11.90 -11.17 15.22
N GLN A 173 11.76 -10.39 14.14
CA GLN A 173 11.08 -9.10 14.16
C GLN A 173 9.59 -9.23 14.47
N VAL A 174 8.90 -10.21 13.87
CA VAL A 174 7.47 -10.46 14.12
C VAL A 174 7.23 -10.95 15.56
N ASN A 175 8.07 -11.87 16.05
CA ASN A 175 7.99 -12.35 17.42
C ASN A 175 8.24 -11.23 18.43
N HIS A 176 9.15 -10.30 18.13
CA HIS A 176 9.39 -9.11 18.95
C HIS A 176 8.16 -8.20 19.00
N LEU A 177 7.52 -7.90 17.86
CA LEU A 177 6.26 -7.15 17.83
C LEU A 177 5.16 -7.85 18.64
N ALA A 178 5.04 -9.17 18.53
CA ALA A 178 4.08 -9.95 19.30
C ALA A 178 4.34 -9.88 20.81
N ALA A 179 5.60 -10.01 21.23
CA ALA A 179 6.01 -9.92 22.63
C ALA A 179 5.68 -8.56 23.27
N HIS A 180 5.68 -7.48 22.47
CA HIS A 180 5.28 -6.14 22.91
C HIS A 180 3.78 -5.82 22.69
N GLY A 181 2.96 -6.79 22.28
CA GLY A 181 1.54 -6.59 22.01
C GLY A 181 1.23 -5.73 20.77
N GLN A 182 2.21 -5.51 19.90
CA GLN A 182 2.12 -4.63 18.72
C GLN A 182 1.87 -5.40 17.41
N ILE A 183 1.49 -6.68 17.48
CA ILE A 183 1.26 -7.53 16.29
C ILE A 183 0.21 -6.98 15.32
N HIS A 184 -0.72 -6.18 15.83
CA HIS A 184 -1.75 -5.53 15.01
C HIS A 184 -1.18 -4.55 13.97
N TYR A 185 0.05 -4.06 14.15
CA TYR A 185 0.79 -3.23 13.18
C TYR A 185 1.59 -4.02 12.12
N LEU A 186 1.54 -5.36 12.13
CA LEU A 186 2.38 -6.21 11.27
C LEU A 186 2.26 -5.90 9.77
N ASP A 187 1.05 -5.63 9.27
CA ASP A 187 0.78 -5.26 7.88
C ASP A 187 1.51 -3.96 7.49
N LYS A 188 1.36 -2.93 8.33
CA LYS A 188 2.01 -1.62 8.12
C LYS A 188 3.52 -1.72 8.24
N TYR A 189 4.00 -2.56 9.16
CA TYR A 189 5.41 -2.83 9.35
C TYR A 189 6.02 -3.57 8.15
N LEU A 190 5.36 -4.61 7.62
CA LEU A 190 5.81 -5.32 6.43
C LEU A 190 5.78 -4.44 5.18
N TYR A 191 4.76 -3.59 5.03
CA TYR A 191 4.72 -2.59 3.97
C TYR A 191 5.93 -1.65 4.06
N ALA A 192 6.24 -1.16 5.25
CA ALA A 192 7.38 -0.28 5.50
C ALA A 192 8.74 -0.95 5.19
N LEU A 193 8.92 -2.22 5.58
CA LEU A 193 10.15 -2.97 5.32
C LEU A 193 10.32 -3.36 3.85
N ARG A 194 9.26 -3.89 3.23
CA ARG A 194 9.34 -4.46 1.87
C ARG A 194 9.13 -3.43 0.77
N ARG A 195 8.58 -2.26 1.10
CA ARG A 195 8.23 -1.19 0.15
C ARG A 195 7.36 -1.70 -1.01
N LYS A 196 6.50 -2.67 -0.74
CA LYS A 196 5.60 -3.29 -1.71
C LYS A 196 4.19 -3.28 -1.17
N PHE A 197 3.23 -3.02 -2.05
CA PHE A 197 1.82 -3.19 -1.74
C PHE A 197 1.52 -4.67 -1.49
N LEU A 198 0.72 -4.91 -0.46
CA LEU A 198 0.24 -6.24 -0.15
C LEU A 198 -0.94 -6.58 -1.06
N TRP A 199 -0.92 -7.77 -1.64
CA TRP A 199 -2.07 -8.28 -2.39
C TRP A 199 -3.19 -8.66 -1.42
N ARG A 200 -4.45 -8.68 -1.89
CA ARG A 200 -5.60 -9.09 -1.04
C ARG A 200 -5.43 -10.48 -0.40
N GLU A 201 -4.79 -11.40 -1.11
CA GLU A 201 -4.47 -12.74 -0.60
C GLU A 201 -3.44 -12.68 0.53
N GLU A 202 -2.44 -11.79 0.42
CA GLU A 202 -1.43 -11.58 1.44
C GLU A 202 -2.04 -10.94 2.69
N GLU A 203 -2.93 -9.97 2.52
CA GLU A 203 -3.67 -9.40 3.66
C GLU A 203 -4.45 -10.47 4.43
N ARG A 204 -5.06 -11.44 3.72
CA ARG A 204 -5.76 -12.56 4.36
C ARG A 204 -4.78 -13.43 5.15
N TRP A 205 -3.66 -13.85 4.55
CA TRP A 205 -2.68 -14.67 5.25
C TRP A 205 -2.02 -13.92 6.41
N LEU A 206 -1.80 -12.60 6.30
CA LEU A 206 -1.32 -11.79 7.41
C LEU A 206 -2.31 -11.72 8.58
N ARG A 207 -3.62 -11.79 8.32
CA ARG A 207 -4.60 -11.94 9.42
C ARG A 207 -4.45 -13.29 10.11
N GLU A 208 -4.16 -14.36 9.38
CA GLU A 208 -3.85 -15.68 9.96
C GLU A 208 -2.55 -15.62 10.80
N VAL A 209 -1.51 -14.91 10.34
CA VAL A 209 -0.28 -14.67 11.13
C VAL A 209 -0.59 -13.88 12.41
N LYS A 210 -1.37 -12.79 12.31
CA LYS A 210 -1.79 -11.98 13.47
C LYS A 210 -2.61 -12.78 14.48
N ALA A 211 -3.39 -13.76 14.01
CA ALA A 211 -4.16 -14.67 14.84
C ALA A 211 -3.33 -15.84 15.43
N GLY A 212 -2.08 -16.01 14.99
CA GLY A 212 -1.21 -17.12 15.40
C GLY A 212 -1.53 -18.45 14.72
N SER A 213 -2.37 -18.46 13.67
CA SER A 213 -2.76 -19.69 12.96
C SER A 213 -1.66 -20.22 12.03
N ILE A 214 -0.81 -19.32 11.52
CA ILE A 214 0.35 -19.66 10.67
C ILE A 214 1.55 -18.82 11.08
N SER A 215 2.76 -19.31 10.82
CA SER A 215 4.00 -18.55 11.05
C SER A 215 4.27 -17.54 9.92
N ILE A 216 5.13 -16.54 10.17
CA ILE A 216 5.58 -15.64 9.11
C ILE A 216 6.41 -16.37 8.04
N ARG A 217 7.11 -17.44 8.40
CA ARG A 217 7.84 -18.29 7.44
C ARG A 217 6.89 -19.01 6.49
N GLU A 218 5.77 -19.51 7.02
CA GLU A 218 4.72 -20.11 6.19
C GLU A 218 4.06 -19.09 5.27
N PHE A 219 3.81 -17.88 5.77
CA PHE A 219 3.37 -16.75 4.95
C PHE A 219 4.33 -16.50 3.77
N ASP A 220 5.64 -16.39 4.03
CA ASP A 220 6.63 -16.16 2.98
C ASP A 220 6.73 -17.32 1.99
N ALA A 221 6.60 -18.57 2.47
CA ALA A 221 6.54 -19.74 1.60
C ALA A 221 5.31 -19.71 0.67
N ARG A 222 4.14 -19.31 1.19
CA ARG A 222 2.91 -19.17 0.38
C ARG A 222 3.04 -18.05 -0.66
N VAL A 223 3.65 -16.93 -0.29
CA VAL A 223 3.94 -15.82 -1.22
C VAL A 223 4.89 -16.28 -2.33
N ALA A 224 6.00 -16.92 -1.97
CA ALA A 224 6.96 -17.43 -2.94
C ALA A 224 6.36 -18.49 -3.87
N ALA A 225 5.55 -19.42 -3.35
CA ALA A 225 4.86 -20.43 -4.15
C ALA A 225 3.87 -19.80 -5.13
N ARG A 226 3.10 -18.80 -4.71
CA ARG A 226 2.18 -18.05 -5.58
C ARG A 226 2.95 -17.30 -6.67
N ASP A 227 4.01 -16.60 -6.31
CA ASP A 227 4.80 -15.83 -7.27
C ASP A 227 5.48 -16.75 -8.29
N GLY A 228 6.03 -17.88 -7.85
CA GLY A 228 6.56 -18.92 -8.73
C GLY A 228 5.48 -19.51 -9.65
N GLN A 229 4.28 -19.79 -9.14
CA GLN A 229 3.17 -20.27 -9.96
C GLN A 229 2.75 -19.23 -11.01
N ARG A 230 2.66 -17.95 -10.64
CA ARG A 230 2.33 -16.86 -11.57
C ARG A 230 3.41 -16.69 -12.64
N GLU A 231 4.68 -16.80 -12.26
CA GLU A 231 5.79 -16.75 -13.20
C GLU A 231 5.75 -17.94 -14.19
N ASP A 232 5.48 -19.15 -13.68
CA ASP A 232 5.32 -20.34 -14.51
C ASP A 232 4.13 -20.24 -15.47
N ASP A 233 2.98 -19.78 -14.99
CA ASP A 233 1.78 -19.60 -15.82
C ASP A 233 1.99 -18.50 -16.87
N ASN A 234 2.66 -17.40 -16.51
CA ASN A 234 3.04 -16.35 -17.45
C ASN A 234 4.01 -16.88 -18.52
N ARG A 235 5.03 -17.65 -18.12
CA ARG A 235 5.97 -18.29 -19.05
C ARG A 235 5.26 -19.25 -20.01
N ARG A 236 4.35 -20.11 -19.51
CA ARG A 236 3.54 -21.02 -20.33
C ARG A 236 2.63 -20.26 -21.30
N HIS A 237 2.03 -19.17 -20.84
CA HIS A 237 1.24 -18.28 -21.66
C HIS A 237 2.06 -17.70 -22.82
N TRP A 238 3.22 -17.11 -22.54
CA TRP A 238 4.09 -16.53 -23.58
C TRP A 238 4.67 -17.57 -24.54
N LEU A 239 4.99 -18.78 -24.07
CA LEU A 239 5.35 -19.89 -24.94
C LEU A 239 4.22 -20.21 -25.94
N THR A 240 2.97 -20.21 -25.46
CA THR A 240 1.80 -20.43 -26.31
C THR A 240 1.60 -19.30 -27.31
N VAL A 241 1.83 -18.05 -26.90
CA VAL A 241 1.77 -16.87 -27.79
C VAL A 241 2.85 -16.96 -28.88
N TYR A 242 4.10 -17.28 -28.53
CA TYR A 242 5.21 -17.38 -29.49
C TYR A 242 4.97 -18.50 -30.50
N GLU A 243 4.44 -19.63 -30.05
CA GLU A 243 4.06 -20.73 -30.92
C GLU A 243 2.94 -20.33 -31.89
N LYS A 244 1.91 -19.61 -31.41
CA LYS A 244 0.86 -19.04 -32.28
C LYS A 244 1.44 -18.08 -33.33
N ILE A 245 2.38 -17.21 -32.96
CA ILE A 245 3.05 -16.29 -33.88
C ILE A 245 3.79 -17.08 -34.98
N ARG A 246 4.52 -18.14 -34.60
CA ARG A 246 5.22 -19.01 -35.56
C ARG A 246 4.27 -19.75 -36.51
N GLN A 247 3.15 -20.26 -35.99
CA GLN A 247 2.12 -20.91 -36.80
C GLN A 247 1.48 -19.92 -37.78
N LEU A 248 1.25 -18.68 -37.35
CA LEU A 248 0.72 -17.61 -38.20
C LEU A 248 1.72 -17.22 -39.29
N ALA A 249 2.99 -17.01 -38.96
CA ALA A 249 4.03 -16.71 -39.93
C ALA A 249 4.13 -17.82 -40.99
N SER A 250 4.18 -19.09 -40.56
CA SER A 250 4.22 -20.22 -41.48
C SER A 250 2.99 -20.25 -42.39
N PHE A 251 1.79 -20.08 -41.85
CA PHE A 251 0.57 -20.04 -42.66
C PHE A 251 0.57 -18.90 -43.68
N LEU A 252 0.89 -17.69 -43.24
CA LEU A 252 0.89 -16.47 -44.06
C LEU A 252 1.98 -16.50 -45.15
N GLN A 253 3.11 -17.16 -44.90
CA GLN A 253 4.16 -17.36 -45.90
C GLN A 253 3.68 -18.18 -47.10
N TYR A 254 2.72 -19.10 -46.89
CA TYR A 254 2.20 -20.01 -47.92
C TYR A 254 0.79 -19.64 -48.43
N THR A 255 0.19 -18.51 -48.00
CA THR A 255 -1.15 -18.13 -48.46
C THR A 255 -1.20 -17.71 -49.94
N GLY A 256 -0.14 -17.17 -50.52
CA GLY A 256 -0.10 -16.83 -51.96
C GLY A 256 -1.11 -15.75 -52.41
N THR A 257 -1.76 -15.06 -51.47
CA THR A 257 -2.65 -13.92 -51.71
C THR A 257 -2.58 -12.98 -50.51
N TYR A 258 -2.54 -11.67 -50.77
CA TYR A 258 -2.37 -10.63 -49.76
C TYR A 258 -3.59 -9.70 -49.64
N HIS A 259 -4.67 -10.02 -50.37
CA HIS A 259 -5.90 -9.24 -50.31
C HIS A 259 -6.61 -9.45 -48.96
N HIS A 260 -6.94 -8.34 -48.28
CA HIS A 260 -7.49 -8.34 -46.93
C HIS A 260 -8.69 -9.28 -46.75
N GLY A 261 -9.70 -9.20 -47.63
CA GLY A 261 -10.89 -10.06 -47.52
C GLY A 261 -10.57 -11.55 -47.66
N THR A 262 -9.59 -11.89 -48.50
CA THR A 262 -9.17 -13.28 -48.73
C THR A 262 -8.36 -13.81 -47.54
N LEU A 263 -7.45 -12.99 -47.00
CA LEU A 263 -6.70 -13.29 -45.79
C LEU A 263 -7.61 -13.50 -44.58
N THR A 264 -8.61 -12.63 -44.38
CA THR A 264 -9.59 -12.78 -43.30
C THR A 264 -10.36 -14.10 -43.40
N ARG A 265 -10.79 -14.49 -44.61
CA ARG A 265 -11.49 -15.78 -44.81
C ARG A 265 -10.58 -16.97 -44.50
N ARG A 266 -9.35 -16.96 -45.02
CA ARG A 266 -8.37 -18.04 -44.84
C ARG A 266 -7.90 -18.19 -43.39
N LEU A 267 -7.67 -17.08 -42.69
CA LEU A 267 -7.35 -17.09 -41.26
C LEU A 267 -8.50 -17.67 -40.44
N ARG A 268 -9.75 -17.33 -40.78
CA ARG A 268 -10.93 -17.92 -40.13
C ARG A 268 -11.08 -19.41 -40.42
N GLU A 269 -10.80 -19.86 -41.63
CA GLU A 269 -10.83 -21.28 -42.00
C GLU A 269 -9.77 -22.09 -41.22
N ARG A 270 -8.57 -21.54 -41.03
CA ARG A 270 -7.44 -22.23 -40.36
C ARG A 270 -7.47 -22.14 -38.84
N PHE A 271 -7.75 -20.95 -38.29
CA PHE A 271 -7.62 -20.64 -36.87
C PHE A 271 -8.96 -20.34 -36.19
N GLY A 272 -10.08 -20.40 -36.92
CA GLY A 272 -11.41 -20.16 -36.37
C GLY A 272 -11.55 -18.77 -35.77
N ARG A 273 -12.00 -18.72 -34.50
CA ARG A 273 -12.15 -17.48 -33.73
C ARG A 273 -10.89 -17.05 -32.99
N SER A 274 -9.86 -17.90 -32.97
CA SER A 274 -8.64 -17.67 -32.18
C SER A 274 -7.71 -16.62 -32.78
N VAL A 275 -7.90 -16.26 -34.05
CA VAL A 275 -7.17 -15.20 -34.74
C VAL A 275 -8.14 -14.38 -35.58
N ARG A 276 -8.05 -13.05 -35.51
CA ARG A 276 -8.85 -12.14 -36.32
C ARG A 276 -7.99 -11.07 -36.97
N LEU A 277 -8.16 -10.91 -38.29
CA LEU A 277 -7.58 -9.79 -39.02
C LEU A 277 -8.52 -8.59 -38.91
N LEU A 278 -8.01 -7.49 -38.39
CA LEU A 278 -8.72 -6.25 -38.15
C LEU A 278 -7.99 -5.09 -38.82
N ARG A 279 -8.71 -3.99 -39.00
CA ARG A 279 -8.12 -2.69 -39.37
C ARG A 279 -8.14 -1.80 -38.15
N GLU A 280 -6.99 -1.31 -37.75
CA GLU A 280 -6.83 -0.46 -36.58
C GLU A 280 -7.42 0.93 -36.87
N HIS A 281 -8.35 1.38 -36.03
CA HIS A 281 -9.10 2.63 -36.26
C HIS A 281 -8.23 3.89 -36.16
N SER A 282 -7.16 3.85 -35.37
CA SER A 282 -6.28 5.00 -35.11
C SER A 282 -5.19 5.19 -36.16
N SER A 283 -4.56 4.10 -36.63
CA SER A 283 -3.45 4.14 -37.59
C SER A 283 -3.88 3.83 -39.03
N GLY A 284 -5.06 3.25 -39.23
CA GLY A 284 -5.53 2.73 -40.52
C GLY A 284 -4.85 1.43 -40.97
N GLY A 285 -3.88 0.93 -40.20
CA GLY A 285 -3.09 -0.27 -40.48
C GLY A 285 -3.82 -1.59 -40.17
N LEU A 286 -3.29 -2.70 -40.66
CA LEU A 286 -3.79 -4.04 -40.40
C LEU A 286 -3.21 -4.62 -39.10
N THR A 287 -4.05 -5.28 -38.30
CA THR A 287 -3.64 -5.93 -37.04
C THR A 287 -4.21 -7.35 -36.95
N LEU A 288 -3.49 -8.24 -36.27
CA LEU A 288 -3.97 -9.60 -35.96
C LEU A 288 -4.24 -9.71 -34.46
N GLU A 289 -5.51 -9.79 -34.09
CA GLU A 289 -5.93 -10.08 -32.73
C GLU A 289 -5.77 -11.59 -32.46
N LEU A 290 -5.07 -11.94 -31.37
CA LEU A 290 -4.89 -13.30 -30.91
C LEU A 290 -5.76 -13.54 -29.67
N ASP A 291 -6.53 -14.63 -29.66
CA ASP A 291 -7.31 -15.01 -28.48
C ASP A 291 -6.38 -15.35 -27.30
N GLY A 292 -6.58 -14.62 -26.20
CA GLY A 292 -5.71 -14.67 -25.03
C GLY A 292 -4.26 -14.31 -25.35
N GLY A 293 -4.01 -13.31 -26.20
CA GLY A 293 -2.66 -12.84 -26.52
C GLY A 293 -2.64 -11.37 -26.95
N PRO A 294 -1.46 -10.81 -27.26
CA PRO A 294 -1.34 -9.44 -27.75
C PRO A 294 -1.84 -9.34 -29.20
N SER A 295 -2.35 -8.16 -29.57
CA SER A 295 -2.65 -7.84 -30.97
C SER A 295 -1.34 -7.57 -31.73
N LEU A 296 -1.05 -8.40 -32.74
CA LEU A 296 0.14 -8.25 -33.57
C LEU A 296 -0.04 -7.07 -34.52
N GLY A 297 0.98 -6.21 -34.61
CA GLY A 297 0.98 -5.04 -35.50
C GLY A 297 0.23 -3.83 -34.95
N SER A 298 -0.29 -3.86 -33.72
CA SER A 298 -0.93 -2.68 -33.12
C SER A 298 0.08 -1.54 -32.96
N GLY A 299 -0.32 -0.33 -33.34
CA GLY A 299 0.55 0.84 -33.39
C GLY A 299 1.59 0.82 -34.52
N GLN A 300 1.55 -0.18 -35.41
CA GLN A 300 2.41 -0.26 -36.60
C GLN A 300 1.63 0.20 -37.83
N GLN A 301 2.27 0.97 -38.73
CA GLN A 301 1.65 1.41 -39.99
C GLN A 301 1.69 0.28 -41.05
N LEU A 302 0.99 -0.83 -40.79
CA LEU A 302 0.93 -1.97 -41.71
C LEU A 302 -0.17 -1.72 -42.75
N GLU A 303 0.15 -0.97 -43.80
CA GLU A 303 -0.82 -0.45 -44.77
C GLU A 303 -1.56 -1.53 -45.59
N ASP A 304 -0.88 -2.65 -45.85
CA ASP A 304 -1.39 -3.72 -46.69
C ASP A 304 -1.06 -5.13 -46.15
N GLY A 305 -1.62 -6.15 -46.81
CA GLY A 305 -1.42 -7.54 -46.42
C GLY A 305 0.01 -8.04 -46.62
N ILE A 306 0.79 -7.46 -47.53
CA ILE A 306 2.19 -7.86 -47.76
C ILE A 306 3.05 -7.39 -46.58
N VAL A 307 2.89 -6.12 -46.18
CA VAL A 307 3.58 -5.52 -45.04
C VAL A 307 3.22 -6.26 -43.75
N LEU A 308 1.95 -6.64 -43.58
CA LEU A 308 1.51 -7.49 -42.47
C LEU A 308 2.20 -8.87 -42.46
N VAL A 309 2.24 -9.57 -43.58
CA VAL A 309 2.90 -10.89 -43.65
C VAL A 309 4.39 -10.77 -43.35
N ASN A 310 5.07 -9.78 -43.93
CA ASN A 310 6.48 -9.53 -43.67
C ASN A 310 6.74 -9.22 -42.18
N PHE A 311 5.88 -8.42 -41.55
CA PHE A 311 5.97 -8.15 -40.11
C PHE A 311 5.84 -9.41 -39.27
N VAL A 312 4.81 -10.23 -39.52
CA VAL A 312 4.56 -11.44 -38.73
C VAL A 312 5.68 -12.46 -38.91
N CYS A 313 6.23 -12.59 -40.12
CA CYS A 313 7.39 -13.44 -40.40
C CYS A 313 8.64 -12.95 -39.67
N ALA A 314 8.97 -11.65 -39.77
CA ALA A 314 10.11 -11.07 -39.07
C ALA A 314 9.96 -11.23 -37.55
N LEU A 315 8.77 -10.97 -37.02
CA LEU A 315 8.45 -11.16 -35.60
C LEU A 315 8.68 -12.62 -35.18
N ALA A 316 8.20 -13.59 -35.96
CA ALA A 316 8.40 -15.02 -35.69
C ALA A 316 9.88 -15.41 -35.63
N ASP A 317 10.72 -14.83 -36.50
CA ASP A 317 12.17 -15.07 -36.49
C ASP A 317 12.83 -14.46 -35.25
N PHE A 318 12.46 -13.24 -34.86
CA PHE A 318 13.02 -12.60 -33.67
C PHE A 318 12.60 -13.29 -32.37
N VAL A 319 11.33 -13.72 -32.23
CA VAL A 319 10.88 -14.40 -31.00
C VAL A 319 11.45 -15.81 -30.84
N LYS A 320 11.93 -16.44 -31.92
CA LYS A 320 12.52 -17.80 -31.88
C LYS A 320 13.79 -17.88 -31.03
N GLY A 321 14.52 -16.77 -30.90
CA GLY A 321 15.80 -16.70 -30.18
C GLY A 321 15.73 -15.99 -28.83
N THR A 322 14.55 -15.54 -28.39
CA THR A 322 14.39 -14.76 -27.15
C THR A 322 13.67 -15.53 -26.06
N PRO A 323 13.88 -15.17 -24.78
CA PRO A 323 13.07 -15.71 -23.69
C PRO A 323 11.57 -15.46 -23.92
N PRO A 324 10.68 -16.39 -23.55
CA PRO A 324 9.23 -16.26 -23.72
C PRO A 324 8.65 -15.40 -22.60
N ASP A 325 8.81 -14.08 -22.71
CA ASP A 325 8.25 -13.10 -21.80
C ASP A 325 7.79 -11.83 -22.53
N VAL A 326 7.07 -10.97 -21.81
CA VAL A 326 6.47 -9.74 -22.33
C VAL A 326 7.51 -8.71 -22.81
N HIS A 327 8.63 -8.57 -22.10
CA HIS A 327 9.66 -7.59 -22.45
C HIS A 327 10.41 -8.04 -23.71
N SER A 328 10.76 -9.33 -23.78
CA SER A 328 11.36 -9.96 -24.94
C SER A 328 10.43 -9.88 -26.16
N TYR A 329 9.12 -10.03 -25.97
CA TYR A 329 8.12 -9.86 -27.03
C TYR A 329 8.15 -8.45 -27.61
N PHE A 330 8.06 -7.42 -26.76
CA PHE A 330 8.06 -6.03 -27.24
C PHE A 330 9.39 -5.64 -27.90
N ALA A 331 10.52 -6.12 -27.37
CA ALA A 331 11.82 -5.94 -28.03
C ALA A 331 11.89 -6.62 -29.42
N ALA A 332 11.26 -7.80 -29.57
CA ALA A 332 11.15 -8.47 -30.87
C ALA A 332 10.22 -7.72 -31.83
N VAL A 333 9.12 -7.13 -31.33
CA VAL A 333 8.23 -6.26 -32.10
C VAL A 333 8.99 -5.05 -32.64
N GLU A 334 9.75 -4.34 -31.81
CA GLU A 334 10.55 -3.20 -32.26
C GLU A 334 11.54 -3.60 -33.36
N LYS A 335 12.25 -4.72 -33.19
CA LYS A 335 13.18 -5.24 -34.21
C LYS A 335 12.46 -5.58 -35.51
N ALA A 336 11.33 -6.28 -35.44
CA ALA A 336 10.52 -6.62 -36.60
C ALA A 336 10.04 -5.35 -37.33
N SER A 337 9.62 -4.32 -36.60
CA SER A 337 9.23 -3.02 -37.16
C SER A 337 10.39 -2.30 -37.83
N THR A 338 11.59 -2.28 -37.24
CA THR A 338 12.75 -1.64 -37.87
C THR A 338 13.18 -2.31 -39.17
N GLN A 339 12.98 -3.62 -39.31
CA GLN A 339 13.29 -4.38 -40.53
C GLN A 339 12.35 -4.03 -41.70
N LEU A 340 11.15 -3.52 -41.40
CA LEU A 340 10.17 -3.11 -42.41
C LEU A 340 10.35 -1.67 -42.90
N ASN A 341 11.20 -0.88 -42.23
CA ASN A 341 11.50 0.46 -42.72
C ASN A 341 12.30 0.36 -44.04
N PRO A 342 11.89 1.06 -45.11
CA PRO A 342 12.41 0.91 -46.47
C PRO A 342 13.88 1.36 -46.68
N ALA A 343 14.62 1.64 -45.61
CA ALA A 343 16.06 1.89 -45.68
C ALA A 343 16.89 0.63 -45.95
N PHE A 344 16.28 -0.57 -45.95
CA PHE A 344 16.97 -1.83 -46.26
C PHE A 344 16.42 -2.46 -47.54
N THR A 345 17.27 -2.55 -48.56
CA THR A 345 16.92 -3.04 -49.90
C THR A 345 16.60 -4.55 -49.87
N PRO A 346 15.50 -5.01 -50.48
CA PRO A 346 15.14 -6.43 -50.46
C PRO A 346 16.13 -7.27 -51.28
N PRO A 347 16.39 -8.53 -50.89
CA PRO A 347 17.28 -9.42 -51.63
C PRO A 347 16.72 -9.75 -53.01
N THR A 348 17.63 -9.84 -53.97
CA THR A 348 17.46 -9.86 -55.44
C THR A 348 16.49 -10.92 -55.98
N ALA A 349 16.19 -11.95 -55.18
CA ALA A 349 15.24 -13.01 -55.54
C ALA A 349 13.77 -12.54 -55.57
N MET A 350 13.42 -11.52 -54.77
CA MET A 350 12.04 -11.00 -54.71
C MET A 350 11.74 -9.99 -55.83
N LYS A 351 12.75 -9.24 -56.29
CA LYS A 351 12.63 -8.32 -57.45
C LYS A 351 12.25 -9.05 -58.74
N ARG A 352 12.88 -10.20 -59.00
CA ARG A 352 12.59 -10.96 -60.23
C ARG A 352 11.15 -11.45 -60.31
N ARG A 353 10.51 -11.76 -59.18
CA ARG A 353 9.14 -12.29 -59.14
C ARG A 353 8.08 -11.20 -59.28
N ILE A 354 8.37 -9.99 -58.80
CA ILE A 354 7.51 -8.81 -58.99
C ILE A 354 7.53 -8.39 -60.47
N GLU A 355 8.72 -8.34 -61.08
CA GLU A 355 8.86 -8.05 -62.52
C GLU A 355 8.12 -9.07 -63.40
N THR A 356 8.11 -10.37 -63.03
CA THR A 356 7.37 -11.39 -63.83
C THR A 356 5.86 -11.24 -63.73
N ILE A 357 5.34 -10.79 -62.59
CA ILE A 357 3.89 -10.61 -62.36
C ILE A 357 3.42 -9.34 -63.06
N GLU A 358 4.18 -8.24 -62.99
CA GLU A 358 3.86 -6.99 -63.70
C GLU A 358 3.92 -7.17 -65.23
N LEU A 359 4.85 -7.98 -65.74
CA LEU A 359 4.93 -8.29 -67.17
C LEU A 359 3.76 -9.17 -67.67
N GLN A 360 3.24 -10.06 -66.83
CA GLN A 360 2.04 -10.86 -67.13
C GLN A 360 0.75 -10.03 -67.07
N GLU A 361 0.64 -9.09 -66.12
CA GLU A 361 -0.53 -8.21 -66.03
C GLU A 361 -0.56 -7.15 -67.13
N ALA A 362 0.61 -6.77 -67.68
CA ALA A 362 0.73 -5.87 -68.83
C ALA A 362 0.61 -6.57 -70.21
N GLY A 363 0.51 -7.91 -70.25
CA GLY A 363 0.35 -8.68 -71.48
C GLY A 363 1.55 -8.66 -72.43
N LEU A 364 2.77 -8.42 -71.89
CA LEU A 364 4.00 -8.29 -72.67
C LEU A 364 4.80 -9.60 -72.80
N ILE A 365 4.40 -10.65 -72.07
CA ILE A 365 4.91 -12.02 -72.19
C ILE A 365 3.80 -13.03 -71.90
#